data_AF-I1CQ96-F1
#
_entry.id   AF-I1CQ96-F1
#
_cell.length_a   1.000
_cell.length_b   1.000
_cell.length_c   1.000
_cell.angle_alpha   90.00
_cell.angle_beta   90.00
_cell.angle_gamma   90.00
#
_symmetry.space_group_name_H-M   'P 1'
#
loop_
_entity.id
_entity.type
_entity.pdbx_description
1 polymer ?
#
loop_
_entity_poly.entity_id
_entity_poly.type
_entity_poly.pdbx_seq_one_letter_code
_entity_poly.pdbx_strand_id
1 'polypeptide(L)'
;MFGLLSILKSIADEFEYATVSDFEKMKVYFIHAAGVQIKLWSMSFGENMFHLWKEDELKIKHEFANKEEFLEQAIMFFWNFKV
;
A
#
# COMPACT_ATOMS: atom_id res chain seq x y z
N MET A 1 -2.62 3.58 -9.77
CA MET A 1 -4.05 3.23 -9.70
C MET A 1 -4.34 1.88 -10.34
N PHE A 2 -3.93 1.63 -11.59
CA PHE A 2 -4.15 0.34 -12.26
C PHE A 2 -3.56 -0.88 -11.52
N GLY A 3 -2.33 -0.78 -10.97
CA GLY A 3 -1.73 -1.89 -10.23
C GLY A 3 -2.57 -2.36 -9.04
N LEU A 4 -3.26 -1.44 -8.37
CA LEU A 4 -4.08 -1.74 -7.20
C LEU A 4 -5.41 -2.41 -7.60
N LEU A 5 -6.01 -1.98 -8.71
CA LEU A 5 -7.16 -2.67 -9.32
C LEU A 5 -6.79 -4.06 -9.84
N SER A 6 -5.59 -4.23 -10.41
CA SER A 6 -5.09 -5.54 -10.85
C SER A 6 -4.89 -6.48 -9.67
N ILE A 7 -4.34 -6.02 -8.55
CA ILE A 7 -4.23 -6.81 -7.30
C ILE A 7 -5.61 -7.24 -6.82
N LEU A 8 -6.57 -6.31 -6.78
CA LEU A 8 -7.93 -6.64 -6.34
C LEU A 8 -8.58 -7.68 -7.26
N LYS A 9 -8.42 -7.56 -8.58
CA LYS A 9 -8.90 -8.53 -9.55
C LYS A 9 -8.26 -9.90 -9.32
N SER A 10 -6.95 -9.95 -9.10
CA SER A 10 -6.24 -11.20 -8.79
C SER A 10 -6.77 -11.88 -7.53
N ILE A 11 -7.03 -11.11 -6.46
CA ILE A 11 -7.61 -11.64 -5.22
C ILE A 11 -9.03 -12.19 -5.50
N ALA A 12 -9.86 -11.43 -6.20
CA ALA A 12 -11.22 -11.89 -6.55
C ALA A 12 -11.22 -13.16 -7.42
N ASP A 13 -10.22 -13.32 -8.29
CA ASP A 13 -10.08 -14.50 -9.14
C ASP A 13 -9.57 -15.73 -8.36
N GLU A 14 -8.78 -15.53 -7.31
CA GLU A 14 -8.27 -16.62 -6.45
C GLU A 14 -9.32 -17.12 -5.45
N PHE A 15 -10.20 -16.22 -4.99
CA PHE A 15 -11.23 -16.54 -4.01
C PHE A 15 -12.64 -16.51 -4.64
N GLU A 16 -12.94 -17.50 -5.49
CA GLU A 16 -14.21 -17.62 -6.23
C GLU A 16 -15.48 -17.57 -5.35
N TYR A 17 -15.37 -17.96 -4.07
CA TYR A 17 -16.46 -17.95 -3.10
C TYR A 17 -16.45 -16.74 -2.15
N ALA A 18 -15.49 -15.82 -2.29
CA ALA A 18 -15.45 -14.63 -1.45
C ALA A 18 -16.66 -13.73 -1.73
N THR A 19 -17.30 -13.32 -0.66
CA THR A 19 -18.44 -12.40 -0.70
C THR A 19 -17.97 -10.96 -0.60
N VAL A 20 -18.83 -10.01 -0.96
CA VAL A 20 -18.58 -8.58 -0.72
C VAL A 20 -18.26 -8.31 0.76
N SER A 21 -18.95 -8.99 1.69
CA SER A 21 -18.68 -8.90 3.12
C SER A 21 -17.32 -9.45 3.58
N ASP A 22 -16.66 -10.28 2.76
CA ASP A 22 -15.29 -10.70 3.02
C ASP A 22 -14.30 -9.61 2.58
N PHE A 23 -14.57 -8.94 1.45
CA PHE A 23 -13.78 -7.80 0.99
C PHE A 23 -13.91 -6.57 1.90
N GLU A 24 -15.04 -6.38 2.60
CA GLU A 24 -15.20 -5.32 3.61
C GLU A 24 -14.23 -5.44 4.79
N LYS A 25 -13.76 -6.66 5.08
CA LYS A 25 -12.81 -6.93 6.17
C LYS A 25 -11.36 -6.81 5.70
N MET A 26 -11.13 -6.62 4.40
CA MET A 26 -9.80 -6.60 3.81
C MET A 26 -9.29 -5.18 3.60
N LYS A 27 -8.04 -4.96 3.97
CA LYS A 27 -7.26 -3.78 3.60
C LYS A 27 -6.11 -4.22 2.70
N VAL A 28 -6.04 -3.66 1.50
CA VAL A 28 -4.99 -3.94 0.52
C VAL A 28 -3.97 -2.81 0.56
N TYR A 29 -2.70 -3.17 0.77
CA TYR A 29 -1.58 -2.25 0.67
C TYR A 29 -0.92 -2.34 -0.71
N PHE A 30 -0.55 -1.19 -1.27
CA PHE A 30 0.16 -1.10 -2.56
C PHE A 30 1.33 -0.14 -2.47
N ILE A 31 2.51 -0.66 -2.79
CA ILE A 31 3.75 0.12 -2.87
C ILE A 31 3.96 0.56 -4.30
N HIS A 32 4.16 1.86 -4.50
CA HIS A 32 4.44 2.44 -5.80
C HIS A 32 5.70 3.29 -5.73
N ALA A 33 6.74 2.90 -6.49
CA ALA A 33 7.92 3.72 -6.70
C ALA A 33 7.73 4.64 -7.91
N ALA A 34 7.91 5.95 -7.72
CA ALA A 34 7.83 6.95 -8.78
C ALA A 34 8.97 7.97 -8.61
N GLY A 35 9.93 7.94 -9.53
CA GLY A 35 11.16 8.75 -9.41
C GLY A 35 11.94 8.35 -8.15
N VAL A 36 12.18 9.33 -7.27
CA VAL A 36 12.88 9.13 -5.99
C VAL A 36 11.93 8.96 -4.80
N GLN A 37 10.64 8.71 -5.05
CA GLN A 37 9.64 8.54 -4.01
C GLN A 37 9.08 7.12 -4.05
N ILE A 38 8.97 6.51 -2.88
CA ILE A 38 8.19 5.30 -2.64
C ILE A 38 6.92 5.76 -1.93
N LYS A 39 5.75 5.41 -2.46
CA LYS A 39 4.45 5.78 -1.89
C LYS A 39 3.74 4.53 -1.41
N LEU A 40 3.22 4.58 -0.20
CA LEU A 40 2.34 3.56 0.37
C LEU A 40 0.89 4.01 0.21
N TRP A 41 0.12 3.18 -0.48
CA TRP A 41 -1.32 3.36 -0.65
C TRP A 41 -2.06 2.24 0.06
N SER A 42 -3.22 2.58 0.59
CA SER A 42 -4.17 1.63 1.16
C SER A 42 -5.50 1.73 0.45
N MET A 43 -6.13 0.57 0.28
CA MET A 43 -7.50 0.49 -0.18
C MET A 43 -8.31 -0.43 0.72
N SER A 44 -9.51 -0.01 1.08
CA SER A 44 -10.53 -0.85 1.69
C SER A 44 -11.86 -0.66 0.96
N PHE A 45 -12.71 -1.69 1.02
CA PHE A 45 -14.08 -1.59 0.57
C PHE A 45 -14.98 -1.35 1.78
N GLY A 46 -15.86 -0.36 1.71
CA GLY A 46 -16.79 -0.01 2.77
C GLY A 46 -17.87 0.92 2.24
N GLU A 47 -19.04 0.95 2.87
CA GLU A 47 -20.14 1.85 2.45
C GLU A 47 -20.52 1.72 0.96
N ASN A 48 -20.40 0.50 0.39
CA ASN A 48 -20.57 0.20 -1.04
C ASN A 48 -19.59 0.90 -2.00
N MET A 49 -18.43 1.36 -1.52
CA MET A 49 -17.41 2.03 -2.33
C MET A 49 -15.99 1.65 -1.92
N PHE A 50 -15.05 1.81 -2.86
CA PHE A 50 -13.63 1.65 -2.56
C PHE A 50 -13.06 2.97 -2.04
N HIS A 51 -12.53 2.93 -0.83
CA HIS A 51 -11.77 4.02 -0.24
C HIS A 51 -10.29 3.82 -0.55
N LEU A 52 -9.66 4.81 -1.18
CA LEU A 52 -8.24 4.80 -1.51
C LEU A 52 -7.57 6.02 -0.88
N TRP A 53 -6.51 5.80 -0.10
CA TRP A 53 -5.74 6.89 0.51
C TRP A 53 -4.25 6.57 0.54
N LYS A 54 -3.44 7.63 0.68
CA LYS A 54 -1.99 7.53 0.86
C LYS A 54 -1.70 7.39 2.35
N GLU A 55 -1.07 6.30 2.75
CA GLU A 55 -0.64 6.11 4.15
C GLU A 55 0.63 6.90 4.43
N ASP A 56 1.61 6.80 3.52
CA ASP A 56 2.92 7.40 3.74
C ASP A 56 3.70 7.56 2.42
N GLU A 57 4.79 8.30 2.48
CA GLU A 57 5.78 8.40 1.42
C GLU A 57 7.21 8.42 1.96
N LEU A 58 8.09 7.67 1.32
CA LEU A 58 9.51 7.64 1.60
C LEU A 58 10.28 8.22 0.43
N LYS A 59 11.04 9.28 0.67
CA LYS A 59 11.98 9.82 -0.32
C LYS A 59 13.29 9.04 -0.25
N ILE A 60 13.65 8.39 -1.35
CA ILE A 60 14.94 7.71 -1.49
C ILE A 60 16.04 8.76 -1.50
N LYS A 61 16.94 8.70 -0.51
CA LYS A 61 18.17 9.49 -0.49
C LYS A 61 19.28 8.68 -1.18
N HIS A 62 19.82 9.20 -2.28
CA HIS A 62 20.93 8.54 -3.01
C HIS A 62 22.30 8.80 -2.38
N GLU A 63 22.38 9.74 -1.44
CA GLU A 63 23.61 10.11 -0.74
C GLU A 63 23.85 9.21 0.48
N PHE A 64 24.97 8.49 0.49
CA PHE A 64 25.33 7.58 1.58
C PHE A 64 25.65 8.29 2.90
N ALA A 65 25.91 9.61 2.87
CA ALA A 65 26.24 10.41 4.04
C ALA A 65 25.15 10.36 5.12
N ASN A 66 23.88 10.18 4.72
CA ASN A 66 22.72 10.20 5.62
C ASN A 66 22.05 8.82 5.76
N LYS A 67 22.84 7.74 5.67
CA LYS A 67 22.33 6.36 5.68
C LYS A 67 21.54 5.98 6.94
N GLU A 68 21.93 6.50 8.10
CA GLU A 68 21.29 6.18 9.39
C GLU A 68 19.91 6.83 9.49
N GLU A 69 19.82 8.12 9.14
CA GLU A 69 18.54 8.85 9.08
C GLU A 69 17.59 8.22 8.03
N PHE A 70 18.12 7.82 6.87
CA PHE A 70 17.32 7.13 5.87
C PHE A 70 16.84 5.75 6.36
N LEU A 71 17.69 5.00 7.08
CA LEU A 71 17.31 3.71 7.65
C LEU A 71 16.18 3.85 8.65
N GLU A 72 16.24 4.84 9.54
CA GLU A 72 15.15 5.14 10.48
C GLU A 72 13.85 5.49 9.74
N GLN A 73 13.91 6.36 8.74
CA GLN A 73 12.76 6.73 7.91
C GLN A 73 12.17 5.50 7.19
N ALA A 74 13.02 4.61 6.66
CA ALA A 74 12.59 3.40 5.99
C ALA A 74 11.92 2.42 6.96
N ILE A 75 12.49 2.21 8.15
CA ILE A 75 11.89 1.35 9.19
C ILE A 75 10.51 1.90 9.57
N MET A 76 10.39 3.20 9.80
CA MET A 76 9.10 3.84 10.13
C MET A 76 8.09 3.67 8.99
N PHE A 77 8.51 3.92 7.75
CA PHE A 77 7.67 3.72 6.56
C PHE A 77 7.14 2.28 6.47
N PHE A 78 8.00 1.26 6.64
CA PHE A 78 7.56 -0.14 6.60
C PHE A 78 6.79 -0.57 7.84
N TRP A 79 6.89 0.14 8.96
CA TRP A 79 6.07 -0.12 10.13
C TRP A 79 4.59 0.22 9.90
N ASN A 80 4.29 1.15 8.98
CA ASN A 80 2.92 1.53 8.63
C ASN A 80 2.11 0.40 7.97
N PHE A 81 2.74 -0.72 7.58
CA PHE A 81 2.04 -1.92 7.12
C PHE A 81 1.37 -2.71 8.24
N LYS A 82 1.80 -2.53 9.50
CA LYS A 82 1.31 -3.31 10.65
C LYS A 82 0.01 -2.76 11.26
N VAL A 83 -0.52 -1.67 10.72
CA VAL A 83 -1.74 -1.00 11.23
C VAL A 83 -2.99 -1.63 10.65
#